data_AF-A0A9Q0C9G9-F1
#
_entry.id   AF-A0A9Q0C9G9-F1
#
_cell.length_a   1.000
_cell.length_b   1.000
_cell.length_c   1.000
_cell.angle_alpha   90.00
_cell.angle_beta   90.00
_cell.angle_gamma   90.00
#
_symmetry.space_group_name_H-M   'P 1'
#
loop_
_entity.id
_entity.type
_entity.pdbx_description
1 polymer ?
#
loop_
_entity_poly.entity_id
_entity_poly.type
_entity_poly.pdbx_seq_one_letter_code
_entity_poly.pdbx_strand_id
1 'polypeptide(L)'
;MATLSPFSFSLCIMMLFHGCVAQFFGGQSQWQSSRGFGAGQRACRFDNLAALEPSRNVESQAGRTEFFEQTEQLRCAGVSALRRIIEPRGLLLPTFSNAPSLFYVVQGRGLTGFIFPGCPETYQSFQQPEQLQQEGEIQVQRTRDEHQKIHRFREGDIVAVPAGVSHWCYNDGDIPLVLVHVFDTSNSANQLEPRRREFFLAGRYQSVQESYERKGQQLLGNNILSGFETQLLAEALGINLELARRLQSQNDQRGEIVRVEQGLQLLRPFRSQAEQEQQREEFEGERFEGPRYEQERWQWGSNYTNGLDENFCTMKIRHNINDPNRADIFNPQGGRITRLNSQKLPILNIVQLSATRVVLRRNAVLTPYWNINAHSFMYVTGGQGRVQIVDHQGKTVFDGQLRQKQLLFIPQNYVVLKKADRQQSFEWVSFKTNQNAMVNKLVGKASTIRALPLDVLRASYRITIEQAWRLKSSRREEFAIFTPRFEQQREQFDPEYQRNTDNASAA
;
A
#
# COMPACT_ATOMS: atom_id res chain seq x y z
N MET A 1 62.56 -28.47 -16.06
CA MET A 1 61.16 -28.50 -16.52
C MET A 1 60.27 -28.80 -15.33
N ALA A 2 59.75 -27.76 -14.68
CA ALA A 2 58.78 -27.91 -13.61
C ALA A 2 57.39 -27.85 -14.25
N THR A 3 56.69 -28.98 -14.24
CA THR A 3 55.33 -29.12 -14.75
C THR A 3 54.37 -28.41 -13.79
N LEU A 4 53.92 -27.22 -14.19
CA LEU A 4 52.84 -26.51 -13.51
C LEU A 4 51.54 -27.31 -13.68
N SER A 5 51.00 -27.75 -12.54
CA SER A 5 49.74 -28.50 -12.45
C SER A 5 48.55 -27.67 -12.98
N PRO A 6 47.74 -28.21 -13.92
CA PRO A 6 46.55 -27.52 -14.45
C PRO A 6 45.42 -27.40 -13.42
N PHE A 7 45.52 -28.07 -12.27
CA PHE A 7 44.49 -28.01 -11.23
C PHE A 7 44.48 -26.68 -10.45
N SER A 8 45.62 -25.98 -10.37
CA SER A 8 45.68 -24.72 -9.61
C SER A 8 45.02 -23.54 -10.33
N PHE A 9 44.98 -23.57 -11.67
CA PHE A 9 44.34 -22.53 -12.48
C PHE A 9 42.81 -22.67 -12.49
N SER A 10 42.29 -23.90 -12.48
CA SER A 10 40.85 -24.17 -12.43
C SER A 10 40.21 -23.75 -11.10
N LEU A 11 40.92 -23.92 -9.99
CA LEU A 11 40.42 -23.51 -8.66
C LEU A 11 40.32 -21.98 -8.52
N CYS A 12 41.23 -21.23 -9.14
CA CYS A 12 41.19 -19.75 -9.13
C CYS A 12 40.05 -19.21 -10.00
N ILE A 13 39.72 -19.87 -11.12
CA ILE A 13 38.59 -19.49 -11.97
C ILE A 13 37.26 -19.79 -11.26
N MET A 14 37.12 -20.91 -10.57
CA MET A 14 35.92 -21.23 -9.77
C MET A 14 35.70 -20.25 -8.61
N MET A 15 36.76 -19.76 -7.94
CA MET A 15 36.65 -18.74 -6.90
C MET A 15 36.24 -17.36 -7.46
N LEU A 16 36.75 -16.98 -8.63
CA LEU A 16 36.38 -15.71 -9.28
C LEU A 16 34.94 -15.75 -9.84
N PHE A 17 34.46 -16.90 -10.31
CA PHE A 17 33.06 -17.05 -10.75
C PHE A 17 32.07 -17.21 -9.58
N HIS A 18 32.46 -17.79 -8.43
CA HIS A 18 31.61 -17.77 -7.23
C HIS A 18 31.52 -16.40 -6.55
N GLY A 19 32.54 -15.54 -6.71
CA GLY A 19 32.48 -14.14 -6.26
C GLY A 19 31.47 -13.28 -7.04
N CYS A 20 31.29 -13.54 -8.35
CA CYS A 20 30.40 -12.76 -9.21
C CYS A 20 28.93 -13.21 -9.16
N VAL A 21 28.62 -14.47 -8.84
CA VAL A 21 27.23 -14.95 -8.76
C VAL A 21 26.59 -14.71 -7.38
N ALA A 22 27.41 -14.56 -6.32
CA ALA A 22 26.91 -14.23 -4.98
C ALA A 22 26.30 -12.81 -4.87
N GLN A 23 26.50 -11.94 -5.85
CA GLN A 23 25.88 -10.60 -5.88
C GLN A 23 24.46 -10.59 -6.47
N PHE A 24 24.06 -11.61 -7.24
CA PHE A 24 22.71 -11.69 -7.81
C PHE A 24 21.71 -12.43 -6.93
N PHE A 25 22.17 -13.31 -6.04
CA PHE A 25 21.34 -14.03 -5.07
C PHE A 25 21.79 -13.76 -3.64
N GLY A 26 22.02 -12.48 -3.31
CA GLY A 26 22.10 -12.06 -1.93
C GLY A 26 20.76 -12.36 -1.25
N GLY A 27 20.69 -13.47 -0.53
CA GLY A 27 19.60 -13.75 0.39
C GLY A 27 19.52 -12.60 1.38
N GLN A 28 18.63 -11.64 1.12
CA GLN A 28 18.24 -10.64 2.10
C GLN A 28 17.83 -11.42 3.34
N SER A 29 18.55 -11.22 4.45
CA SER A 29 18.04 -11.70 5.72
C SER A 29 16.65 -11.08 5.92
N GLN A 30 15.68 -11.89 6.32
CA GLN A 30 14.30 -11.45 6.59
C GLN A 30 14.23 -10.28 7.60
N TRP A 31 15.34 -10.02 8.30
CA TRP A 31 15.53 -9.02 9.34
C TRP A 31 16.17 -7.71 8.85
N GLN A 32 16.82 -7.68 7.68
CA GLN A 32 17.50 -6.49 7.17
C GLN A 32 16.75 -5.93 5.98
N SER A 33 16.31 -4.68 6.11
CA SER A 33 15.88 -3.89 4.96
C SER A 33 17.13 -3.37 4.24
N SER A 34 17.21 -3.51 2.91
CA SER A 34 18.25 -2.91 2.06
C SER A 34 18.19 -1.38 1.98
N ARG A 35 17.45 -0.73 2.89
CA ARG A 35 17.37 0.73 3.01
C ARG A 35 18.76 1.25 3.36
N GLY A 36 19.38 1.93 2.40
CA GLY A 36 20.52 2.79 2.68
C GLY A 36 20.07 3.90 3.62
N PHE A 37 20.46 3.84 4.88
CA PHE A 37 20.57 5.03 5.70
C PHE A 37 21.66 5.89 5.06
N GLY A 38 21.29 6.70 4.05
CA GLY A 38 22.17 7.73 3.52
C GLY A 38 22.66 8.59 4.68
N ALA A 39 23.97 8.87 4.68
CA ALA A 39 24.75 9.48 5.77
C ALA A 39 24.38 10.94 6.11
N GLY A 40 23.11 11.34 5.99
CA GLY A 40 22.53 12.53 6.59
C GLY A 40 21.58 12.10 7.70
N GLN A 41 21.91 12.41 8.95
CA GLN A 41 21.15 12.08 10.16
C GLN A 41 19.65 12.43 10.00
N ARG A 42 18.80 11.46 9.64
CA ARG A 42 17.36 11.57 9.83
C ARG A 42 17.06 11.29 11.29
N ALA A 43 16.95 12.33 12.10
CA ALA A 43 16.57 12.19 13.49
C ALA A 43 15.10 11.75 13.58
N CYS A 44 14.85 10.46 13.80
CA CYS A 44 13.52 9.93 14.11
C CYS A 44 13.23 10.05 15.61
N ARG A 45 13.46 11.24 16.18
CA ARG A 45 13.19 11.55 17.58
C ARG A 45 11.98 12.47 17.64
N PHE A 46 10.92 12.01 18.30
CA PHE A 46 9.67 12.76 18.38
C PHE A 46 9.29 13.00 19.83
N ASP A 47 9.06 14.25 20.20
CA ASP A 47 8.43 14.57 21.49
C ASP A 47 6.92 14.42 21.43
N ASN A 48 6.33 14.74 20.29
CA ASN A 48 4.90 14.58 20.00
C ASN A 48 4.70 14.28 18.51
N LEU A 49 3.96 13.23 18.20
CA LEU A 49 3.46 12.90 16.87
C LEU A 49 2.08 13.55 16.68
N ALA A 50 1.65 13.69 15.43
CA ALA A 50 0.37 14.30 15.11
C ALA A 50 -0.38 13.45 14.09
N ALA A 51 -1.70 13.42 14.23
CA ALA A 51 -2.56 12.96 13.15
C ALA A 51 -2.52 14.01 12.04
N LEU A 52 -2.30 13.56 10.81
CA LEU A 52 -2.17 14.41 9.63
C LEU A 52 -3.47 14.37 8.83
N GLU A 53 -3.85 15.53 8.34
CA GLU A 53 -4.90 15.70 7.33
C GLU A 53 -4.27 16.31 6.07
N PRO A 54 -4.87 16.14 4.89
CA PRO A 54 -4.41 16.84 3.70
C PRO A 54 -4.48 18.35 3.94
N SER A 55 -3.40 19.05 3.64
CA SER A 55 -3.25 20.49 3.92
C SER A 55 -3.36 21.35 2.67
N ARG A 56 -3.18 20.75 1.49
CA ARG A 56 -3.14 21.45 0.20
C ARG A 56 -3.87 20.64 -0.85
N ASN A 57 -4.66 21.32 -1.67
CA ASN A 57 -5.45 20.71 -2.72
C ASN A 57 -5.08 21.33 -4.07
N VAL A 58 -4.98 20.49 -5.10
CA VAL A 58 -4.80 20.90 -6.49
C VAL A 58 -6.01 20.40 -7.26
N GLU A 59 -6.76 21.33 -7.83
CA GLU A 59 -7.95 21.03 -8.63
C GLU A 59 -7.55 20.67 -10.07
N SER A 60 -8.37 19.84 -10.70
CA SER A 60 -8.28 19.43 -12.10
C SER A 60 -9.68 19.35 -12.69
N GLN A 61 -9.80 19.24 -14.02
CA GLN A 61 -11.08 19.30 -14.74
C GLN A 61 -12.11 18.24 -14.28
N ALA A 62 -11.64 17.06 -13.88
CA ALA A 62 -12.49 15.95 -13.46
C ALA A 62 -12.03 15.31 -12.14
N GLY A 63 -11.51 16.13 -11.22
CA GLY A 63 -11.09 15.65 -9.91
C GLY A 63 -10.13 16.58 -9.21
N ARG A 64 -9.55 16.10 -8.11
CA ARG A 64 -8.56 16.83 -7.33
C ARG A 64 -7.57 15.92 -6.64
N THR A 65 -6.42 16.48 -6.32
CA THR A 65 -5.35 15.82 -5.57
C THR A 65 -5.06 16.60 -4.30
N GLU A 66 -5.17 15.93 -3.17
CA GLU A 66 -5.00 16.48 -1.84
C GLU A 66 -3.71 15.92 -1.23
N PHE A 67 -2.79 16.79 -0.86
CA PHE A 67 -1.45 16.44 -0.39
C PHE A 67 -1.37 16.51 1.13
N PHE A 68 -0.76 15.49 1.73
CA PHE A 68 -0.33 15.56 3.12
C PHE A 68 0.97 16.35 3.19
N GLU A 69 1.06 17.31 4.10
CA GLU A 69 2.27 18.14 4.24
C GLU A 69 3.47 17.28 4.64
N GLN A 70 4.63 17.54 4.02
CA GLN A 70 5.87 16.85 4.33
C GLN A 70 6.43 17.31 5.69
N THR A 71 5.83 16.80 6.76
CA THR A 71 6.26 17.03 8.15
C THR A 71 7.55 16.28 8.47
N GLU A 72 8.17 16.62 9.61
CA GLU A 72 9.33 15.87 10.12
C GLU A 72 9.03 14.36 10.29
N GLN A 73 7.80 14.02 10.66
CA GLN A 73 7.30 12.65 10.79
C GLN A 73 7.42 11.88 9.46
N LEU A 74 6.95 12.46 8.36
CA LEU A 74 7.02 11.84 7.03
C LEU A 74 8.45 11.86 6.47
N ARG A 75 9.25 12.90 6.76
CA ARG A 75 10.67 12.98 6.37
C ARG A 75 11.53 11.91 7.03
N CYS A 76 11.40 11.72 8.34
CA CYS A 76 12.08 10.65 9.07
C CYS A 76 11.76 9.29 8.44
N ALA A 77 10.47 9.05 8.19
CA ALA A 77 10.01 7.79 7.66
C ALA A 77 10.36 7.56 6.19
N GLY A 78 10.79 8.63 5.49
CA GLY A 78 11.19 8.54 4.10
C GLY A 78 10.01 8.30 3.15
N VAL A 79 8.84 8.85 3.44
CA VAL A 79 7.66 8.69 2.57
C VAL A 79 7.03 10.01 2.20
N SER A 80 6.14 9.93 1.21
CA SER A 80 5.20 10.99 0.89
C SER A 80 3.81 10.40 0.65
N ALA A 81 2.74 11.13 0.98
CA ALA A 81 1.37 10.65 0.85
C ALA A 81 0.47 11.68 0.18
N LEU A 82 -0.53 11.20 -0.55
CA LEU A 82 -1.57 12.03 -1.16
C LEU A 82 -2.88 11.25 -1.27
N ARG A 83 -3.98 11.98 -1.45
CA ARG A 83 -5.30 11.44 -1.76
C ARG A 83 -5.77 12.00 -3.10
N ARG A 84 -6.13 11.13 -4.04
CA ARG A 84 -6.75 11.54 -5.31
C ARG A 84 -8.25 11.26 -5.26
N ILE A 85 -9.03 12.22 -5.73
CA ILE A 85 -10.47 12.10 -5.91
C ILE A 85 -10.74 12.31 -7.40
N ILE A 86 -11.17 11.26 -8.08
CA ILE A 86 -11.41 11.25 -9.54
C ILE A 86 -12.92 11.13 -9.76
N GLU A 87 -13.51 12.13 -10.39
CA GLU A 87 -14.95 12.16 -10.69
C GLU A 87 -15.33 11.08 -11.71
N PRO A 88 -16.62 10.72 -11.83
CA PRO A 88 -17.10 9.85 -12.91
C PRO A 88 -16.61 10.32 -14.28
N ARG A 89 -16.10 9.38 -15.08
CA ARG A 89 -15.44 9.64 -16.37
C ARG A 89 -14.17 10.49 -16.29
N GLY A 90 -13.58 10.66 -15.11
CA GLY A 90 -12.28 11.27 -14.93
C GLY A 90 -11.13 10.31 -15.27
N LEU A 91 -10.12 10.80 -15.98
CA LEU A 91 -8.88 10.11 -16.32
C LEU A 91 -7.70 10.83 -15.67
N LEU A 92 -7.08 10.18 -14.69
CA LEU A 92 -5.73 10.54 -14.26
C LEU A 92 -4.77 10.25 -15.42
N LEU A 93 -4.12 11.31 -15.91
CA LEU A 93 -3.21 11.23 -17.04
C LEU A 93 -2.01 10.30 -16.76
N PRO A 94 -1.42 9.67 -17.79
CA PRO A 94 -0.29 8.77 -17.60
C PRO A 94 0.89 9.43 -16.91
N THR A 95 1.39 8.77 -15.87
CA THR A 95 2.47 9.28 -15.03
C THR A 95 3.33 8.16 -14.46
N PHE A 96 4.60 8.44 -14.21
CA PHE A 96 5.50 7.58 -13.45
C PHE A 96 6.17 8.35 -12.32
N SER A 97 6.68 7.66 -11.31
CA SER A 97 7.31 8.27 -10.13
C SER A 97 8.70 7.72 -9.90
N ASN A 98 9.60 8.54 -9.35
CA ASN A 98 10.92 8.08 -8.89
C ASN A 98 10.85 7.15 -7.66
N ALA A 99 9.75 7.17 -6.92
CA ALA A 99 9.53 6.36 -5.73
C ALA A 99 8.44 5.29 -5.99
N PRO A 100 8.64 4.04 -5.56
CA PRO A 100 7.60 3.03 -5.61
C PRO A 100 6.48 3.39 -4.63
N SER A 101 5.26 2.93 -4.90
CA SER A 101 4.10 3.26 -4.08
C SER A 101 3.10 2.13 -3.98
N LEU A 102 2.26 2.23 -2.94
CA LEU A 102 0.99 1.53 -2.87
C LEU A 102 -0.13 2.55 -2.89
N PHE A 103 -1.22 2.24 -3.58
CA PHE A 103 -2.47 2.95 -3.37
C PHE A 103 -3.59 2.02 -2.92
N TYR A 104 -4.39 2.52 -1.99
CA TYR A 104 -5.60 1.87 -1.51
C TYR A 104 -6.83 2.55 -2.11
N VAL A 105 -7.73 1.76 -2.67
CA VAL A 105 -9.02 2.24 -3.17
C VAL A 105 -9.98 2.36 -1.99
N VAL A 106 -10.20 3.60 -1.53
CA VAL A 106 -11.08 3.90 -0.39
C VAL A 106 -12.55 3.77 -0.77
N GLN A 107 -12.92 4.17 -1.99
CA GLN A 107 -14.29 4.17 -2.49
C GLN A 107 -14.27 4.12 -4.02
N GLY A 108 -15.26 3.45 -4.61
CA GLY A 108 -15.48 3.46 -6.06
C GLY A 108 -14.80 2.31 -6.78
N ARG A 109 -14.80 2.39 -8.11
CA ARG A 109 -14.17 1.42 -9.02
C ARG A 109 -13.58 2.12 -10.23
N GLY A 110 -12.67 1.44 -10.90
CA GLY A 110 -12.05 2.01 -12.08
C GLY A 110 -11.19 1.03 -12.85
N LEU A 111 -10.46 1.57 -13.80
CA LEU A 111 -9.49 0.90 -14.65
C LEU A 111 -8.12 1.53 -14.47
N THR A 112 -7.06 0.73 -14.52
CA THR A 112 -5.69 1.21 -14.61
C THR A 112 -4.92 0.40 -15.64
N GLY A 113 -4.11 1.08 -16.44
CA GLY A 113 -3.12 0.44 -17.31
C GLY A 113 -1.73 0.71 -16.74
N PHE A 114 -0.88 -0.31 -16.77
CA PHE A 114 0.54 -0.21 -16.46
C PHE A 114 1.30 -0.41 -17.76
N ILE A 115 2.34 0.39 -17.97
CA ILE A 115 3.22 0.28 -19.13
C ILE A 115 4.54 -0.29 -18.59
N PHE A 116 4.67 -1.62 -18.70
CA PHE A 116 5.92 -2.31 -18.40
C PHE A 116 6.84 -2.24 -19.63
N PRO A 117 7.99 -1.55 -19.54
CA PRO A 117 8.90 -1.43 -20.69
C PRO A 117 9.33 -2.81 -21.19
N GLY A 118 9.30 -2.99 -22.52
CA GLY A 118 9.65 -4.26 -23.17
C GLY A 118 8.52 -5.30 -23.25
N CYS A 119 7.40 -5.09 -22.57
CA CYS A 119 6.23 -5.96 -22.68
C CYS A 119 5.40 -5.62 -23.92
N PRO A 120 4.93 -6.63 -24.68
CA PRO A 120 4.14 -6.41 -25.88
C PRO A 120 2.70 -6.00 -25.56
N GLU A 121 2.07 -5.33 -26.52
CA GLU A 121 0.65 -4.96 -26.54
C GLU A 121 -0.24 -6.20 -26.68
N THR A 122 -0.43 -6.96 -25.60
CA THR A 122 -1.20 -8.23 -25.61
C THR A 122 -2.72 -8.09 -25.80
N TYR A 123 -3.27 -6.87 -25.75
CA TYR A 123 -4.68 -6.60 -26.04
C TYR A 123 -4.76 -5.98 -27.43
N GLN A 124 -5.23 -6.75 -28.40
CA GLN A 124 -5.18 -6.37 -29.82
C GLN A 124 -6.55 -6.57 -30.47
N SER A 125 -6.88 -5.69 -31.41
CA SER A 125 -8.04 -5.85 -32.28
C SER A 125 -7.60 -5.76 -33.73
N PHE A 126 -7.68 -6.89 -34.43
CA PHE A 126 -7.47 -7.00 -35.87
C PHE A 126 -8.84 -7.22 -36.52
N GLN A 127 -9.28 -6.34 -37.42
CA GLN A 127 -10.31 -6.72 -38.38
C GLN A 127 -9.62 -7.27 -39.63
N GLN A 128 -10.05 -8.46 -40.07
CA GLN A 128 -10.01 -8.84 -41.47
C GLN A 128 -11.09 -8.03 -42.23
N PRO A 129 -10.84 -7.59 -43.47
CA PRO A 129 -11.86 -6.98 -44.29
C PRO A 129 -12.79 -8.07 -44.85
N GLU A 130 -13.76 -8.54 -44.07
CA GLU A 130 -14.87 -9.33 -44.61
C GLU A 130 -16.12 -8.45 -44.74
N GLN A 131 -16.54 -8.32 -45.99
CA GLN A 131 -17.75 -7.66 -46.45
C GLN A 131 -18.98 -8.35 -45.84
N LEU A 132 -19.44 -7.88 -44.68
CA LEU A 132 -20.80 -8.15 -44.23
C LEU A 132 -21.59 -6.85 -44.32
N GLN A 133 -22.21 -6.66 -45.49
CA GLN A 133 -23.36 -5.77 -45.64
C GLN A 133 -24.49 -6.35 -44.78
N GLN A 134 -24.72 -5.77 -43.60
CA GLN A 134 -26.04 -5.81 -42.97
C GLN A 134 -26.46 -4.38 -42.66
N GLU A 135 -27.60 -4.03 -43.25
CA GLU A 135 -28.26 -2.74 -43.12
C GLU A 135 -28.68 -2.51 -41.66
N GLY A 136 -28.39 -1.30 -41.16
CA GLY A 136 -29.19 -0.72 -40.08
C GLY A 136 -28.79 -1.01 -38.64
N GLU A 137 -27.51 -0.97 -38.29
CA GLU A 137 -27.10 -0.75 -36.89
C GLU A 137 -25.88 0.19 -36.82
N ILE A 138 -25.83 1.04 -35.80
CA ILE A 138 -24.81 2.07 -35.58
C ILE A 138 -23.42 1.42 -35.68
N GLN A 139 -22.68 1.73 -36.76
CA GLN A 139 -21.27 1.40 -36.90
C GLN A 139 -20.49 2.14 -35.80
N VAL A 140 -20.35 1.52 -34.63
CA VAL A 140 -19.23 1.83 -33.74
C VAL A 140 -18.01 1.37 -34.52
N GLN A 141 -17.37 2.32 -35.19
CA GLN A 141 -16.10 2.13 -35.89
C GLN A 141 -15.10 1.63 -34.85
N ARG A 142 -14.99 0.30 -34.69
CA ARG A 142 -14.05 -0.33 -33.77
C ARG A 142 -12.66 -0.05 -34.32
N THR A 143 -12.05 1.02 -33.84
CA THR A 143 -10.69 1.42 -34.20
C THR A 143 -9.73 0.28 -33.92
N ARG A 144 -8.93 -0.09 -34.92
CA ARG A 144 -7.76 -0.97 -34.74
C ARG A 144 -6.90 -0.35 -33.65
N ASP A 145 -6.63 -1.12 -32.62
CA ASP A 145 -5.85 -0.68 -31.46
C ASP A 145 -5.06 -1.87 -30.91
N GLU A 146 -3.96 -1.56 -30.24
CA GLU A 146 -3.09 -2.52 -29.57
C GLU A 146 -2.53 -1.83 -28.33
N HIS A 147 -2.74 -2.40 -27.15
CA HIS A 147 -2.19 -1.87 -25.90
C HIS A 147 -1.87 -2.98 -24.89
N GLN A 148 -1.11 -2.65 -23.83
CA GLN A 148 -0.87 -3.57 -22.72
C GLN A 148 -2.14 -3.86 -21.91
N LYS A 149 -2.05 -4.87 -21.04
CA LYS A 149 -3.16 -5.35 -20.21
C LYS A 149 -3.75 -4.24 -19.32
N ILE A 150 -5.07 -4.15 -19.32
CA ILE A 150 -5.83 -3.24 -18.43
C ILE A 150 -6.31 -4.00 -17.20
N HIS A 151 -6.16 -3.39 -16.04
CA HIS A 151 -6.60 -3.93 -14.76
C HIS A 151 -7.81 -3.16 -14.24
N ARG A 152 -8.89 -3.88 -13.95
CA ARG A 152 -10.02 -3.33 -13.18
C ARG A 152 -9.70 -3.40 -11.69
N PHE A 153 -9.99 -2.34 -10.95
CA PHE A 153 -9.90 -2.30 -9.48
C PHE A 153 -11.20 -1.77 -8.87
N ARG A 154 -11.38 -2.02 -7.58
CA ARG A 154 -12.53 -1.56 -6.78
C ARG A 154 -12.15 -1.26 -5.34
N GLU A 155 -13.08 -0.71 -4.58
CA GLU A 155 -12.95 -0.50 -3.14
C GLU A 155 -12.31 -1.70 -2.43
N GLY A 156 -11.31 -1.40 -1.60
CA GLY A 156 -10.55 -2.40 -0.86
C GLY A 156 -9.34 -2.97 -1.57
N ASP A 157 -9.15 -2.70 -2.87
CA ASP A 157 -7.93 -3.09 -3.56
C ASP A 157 -6.73 -2.26 -3.07
N ILE A 158 -5.62 -2.95 -2.82
CA ILE A 158 -4.28 -2.37 -2.83
C ILE A 158 -3.69 -2.62 -4.20
N VAL A 159 -3.16 -1.58 -4.82
CA VAL A 159 -2.43 -1.66 -6.09
C VAL A 159 -0.98 -1.21 -5.85
N ALA A 160 -0.03 -1.99 -6.34
CA ALA A 160 1.40 -1.72 -6.21
C ALA A 160 1.97 -1.13 -7.51
N VAL A 161 2.66 0.01 -7.38
CA VAL A 161 3.25 0.76 -8.49
C VAL A 161 4.77 0.82 -8.30
N PRO A 162 5.57 0.09 -9.10
CA PRO A 162 7.03 0.22 -9.09
C PRO A 162 7.49 1.61 -9.51
N ALA A 163 8.67 2.02 -9.03
CA ALA A 163 9.31 3.26 -9.50
C ALA A 163 9.60 3.16 -11.01
N GLY A 164 9.42 4.27 -11.73
CA GLY A 164 9.66 4.36 -13.17
C GLY A 164 8.59 3.73 -14.07
N VAL A 165 7.68 2.91 -13.54
CA VAL A 165 6.60 2.31 -14.33
C VAL A 165 5.48 3.31 -14.53
N SER A 166 5.16 3.61 -15.79
CA SER A 166 4.06 4.52 -16.13
C SER A 166 2.71 3.84 -15.91
N HIS A 167 1.77 4.60 -15.36
CA HIS A 167 0.40 4.14 -15.12
C HIS A 167 -0.60 5.29 -15.27
N TRP A 168 -1.85 4.94 -15.52
CA TRP A 168 -3.00 5.87 -15.55
C TRP A 168 -4.17 5.25 -14.79
N CYS A 169 -5.14 6.06 -14.38
CA CYS A 169 -6.36 5.59 -13.71
C CYS A 169 -7.60 6.25 -14.31
N TYR A 170 -8.61 5.46 -14.62
CA TYR A 170 -9.88 5.94 -15.16
C TYR A 170 -11.04 5.52 -14.25
N ASN A 171 -11.89 6.46 -13.90
CA ASN A 171 -13.12 6.18 -13.17
C ASN A 171 -14.25 5.82 -14.15
N ASP A 172 -14.58 4.54 -14.21
CA ASP A 172 -15.70 4.00 -15.00
C ASP A 172 -16.93 3.66 -14.16
N GLY A 173 -17.00 4.19 -12.93
CA GLY A 173 -18.17 4.13 -12.07
C GLY A 173 -18.94 5.45 -12.02
N ASP A 174 -20.09 5.42 -11.34
CA ASP A 174 -21.02 6.55 -11.23
C ASP A 174 -20.78 7.43 -10.00
N ILE A 175 -19.88 7.00 -9.11
CA ILE A 175 -19.49 7.74 -7.90
C ILE A 175 -18.03 8.19 -7.99
N PRO A 176 -17.61 9.21 -7.23
CA PRO A 176 -16.20 9.59 -7.15
C PRO A 176 -15.33 8.42 -6.68
N LEU A 177 -14.25 8.19 -7.40
CA LEU A 177 -13.19 7.25 -7.06
C LEU A 177 -12.21 7.94 -6.11
N VAL A 178 -11.97 7.34 -4.94
CA VAL A 178 -11.08 7.90 -3.91
C VAL A 178 -9.90 6.97 -3.68
N LEU A 179 -8.68 7.46 -3.96
CA LEU A 179 -7.43 6.72 -3.84
C LEU A 179 -6.53 7.37 -2.79
N VAL A 180 -5.96 6.59 -1.86
CA VAL A 180 -4.91 7.06 -0.95
C VAL A 180 -3.60 6.41 -1.33
N HIS A 181 -2.61 7.22 -1.72
CA HIS A 181 -1.30 6.79 -2.18
C HIS A 181 -0.24 7.05 -1.10
N VAL A 182 0.67 6.09 -0.90
CA VAL A 182 1.89 6.25 -0.10
C VAL A 182 3.09 5.85 -0.94
N PHE A 183 4.01 6.81 -1.14
CA PHE A 183 5.25 6.67 -1.89
C PHE A 183 6.43 6.49 -0.94
N ASP A 184 7.27 5.48 -1.17
CA ASP A 184 8.49 5.25 -0.40
C ASP A 184 9.68 5.99 -1.02
N THR A 185 9.82 7.27 -0.68
CA THR A 185 10.90 8.14 -1.17
C THR A 185 12.28 7.73 -0.65
N SER A 186 12.36 6.86 0.36
CA SER A 186 13.61 6.28 0.88
C SER A 186 13.98 4.93 0.29
N ASN A 187 13.14 4.39 -0.59
CA ASN A 187 13.40 3.12 -1.23
C ASN A 187 14.66 3.20 -2.09
N SER A 188 15.45 2.12 -2.15
CA SER A 188 16.67 2.06 -2.99
C SER A 188 16.39 2.20 -4.49
N ALA A 189 15.15 1.97 -4.94
CA ALA A 189 14.74 2.26 -6.31
C ALA A 189 14.74 3.77 -6.63
N ASN A 190 14.62 4.64 -5.62
CA ASN A 190 14.76 6.08 -5.79
C ASN A 190 16.22 6.51 -5.67
N GLN A 191 16.87 6.71 -6.82
CA GLN A 191 18.29 7.12 -6.89
C GLN A 191 18.48 8.64 -7.00
N LEU A 192 17.41 9.43 -6.91
CA LEU A 192 17.47 10.88 -7.03
C LEU A 192 17.73 11.51 -5.64
N GLU A 193 16.75 12.23 -5.14
CA GLU A 193 16.72 12.82 -3.80
C GLU A 193 15.58 12.18 -2.99
N PRO A 194 15.57 12.26 -1.65
CA PRO A 194 14.52 11.68 -0.81
C PRO A 194 13.22 12.51 -0.85
N ARG A 195 12.71 12.76 -2.05
CA ARG A 195 11.47 13.48 -2.35
C ARG A 195 10.73 12.80 -3.47
N ARG A 196 9.40 12.89 -3.43
CA ARG A 196 8.52 12.40 -4.50
C ARG A 196 8.64 13.32 -5.72
N ARG A 197 8.83 12.73 -6.88
CA ARG A 197 8.73 13.37 -8.19
C ARG A 197 7.84 12.52 -9.07
N GLU A 198 6.78 13.12 -9.58
CA GLU A 198 5.88 12.51 -10.56
C GLU A 198 6.15 13.14 -11.93
N PHE A 199 6.30 12.30 -12.94
CA PHE A 199 6.64 12.66 -14.30
C PHE A 199 5.44 12.34 -15.18
N PHE A 200 4.66 13.36 -15.51
CA PHE A 200 3.50 13.22 -16.37
C PHE A 200 3.92 13.12 -17.84
N LEU A 201 3.29 12.23 -18.59
CA LEU A 201 3.49 12.06 -20.04
C LEU A 201 2.59 12.98 -20.86
N ALA A 202 1.54 13.53 -20.26
CA ALA A 202 0.56 14.38 -20.94
C ALA A 202 0.02 15.46 -19.99
N GLY A 203 -0.59 16.49 -20.58
CA GLY A 203 -1.23 17.58 -19.85
C GLY A 203 -0.24 18.50 -19.16
N ARG A 204 -0.79 19.29 -18.25
CA ARG A 204 -0.06 20.25 -17.42
C ARG A 204 -0.58 20.11 -16.00
N TYR A 205 0.31 20.12 -15.03
CA TYR A 205 -0.04 19.89 -13.64
C TYR A 205 0.58 20.97 -12.76
N GLN A 206 -0.01 21.21 -11.60
CA GLN A 206 0.64 22.05 -10.60
C GLN A 206 1.58 21.17 -9.80
N SER A 207 2.88 21.28 -10.09
CA SER A 207 3.92 20.59 -9.33
C SER A 207 4.19 21.39 -8.05
N VAL A 208 3.98 20.78 -6.89
CA VAL A 208 4.43 21.38 -5.65
C VAL A 208 5.88 20.96 -5.45
N GLN A 209 6.83 21.76 -5.94
CA GLN A 209 8.23 21.57 -5.59
C GLN A 209 8.44 22.10 -4.17
N GLU A 210 8.61 21.18 -3.22
CA GLU A 210 8.89 21.49 -1.83
C GLU A 210 10.30 22.09 -1.70
N SER A 211 10.45 23.41 -1.87
CA SER A 211 11.72 24.11 -1.57
C SER A 211 11.89 24.30 -0.05
N TYR A 212 13.11 24.11 0.45
CA TYR A 212 13.45 24.14 1.89
C TYR A 212 13.40 25.56 2.51
N GLU A 213 13.32 26.63 1.72
CA GLU A 213 13.60 27.99 2.20
C GLU A 213 12.59 29.07 1.78
N ARG A 214 11.58 28.75 0.97
CA ARG A 214 10.53 29.72 0.61
C ARG A 214 9.17 29.09 0.75
N LYS A 215 8.25 29.79 1.42
CA LYS A 215 6.81 29.53 1.39
C LYS A 215 6.42 29.07 -0.02
N GLY A 216 5.88 27.85 -0.11
CA GLY A 216 5.77 27.06 -1.33
C GLY A 216 5.43 27.88 -2.57
N GLN A 217 6.39 27.98 -3.49
CA GLN A 217 6.14 28.49 -4.82
C GLN A 217 5.40 27.38 -5.59
N GLN A 218 4.15 27.65 -5.99
CA GLN A 218 3.43 26.81 -6.94
C GLN A 218 4.18 26.86 -8.27
N LEU A 219 4.94 25.81 -8.58
CA LEU A 219 5.62 25.69 -9.86
C LEU A 219 4.69 24.92 -10.79
N LEU A 220 4.22 25.58 -11.84
CA LEU A 220 3.52 24.91 -12.93
C LEU A 220 4.48 23.89 -13.56
N GLY A 221 4.18 22.61 -13.34
CA GLY A 221 4.88 21.49 -13.93
C GLY A 221 4.26 21.19 -15.28
N ASN A 222 5.06 21.14 -16.33
CA ASN A 222 4.60 20.67 -17.62
C ASN A 222 4.92 19.17 -17.73
N ASN A 223 4.24 18.44 -18.63
CA ASN A 223 4.61 17.07 -18.93
C ASN A 223 6.04 16.98 -19.47
N ILE A 224 6.65 15.78 -19.42
CA ILE A 224 8.06 15.60 -19.82
C ILE A 224 8.35 15.96 -21.28
N LEU A 225 7.35 15.86 -22.17
CA LEU A 225 7.54 16.14 -23.59
C LEU A 225 7.73 17.64 -23.86
N SER A 226 7.19 18.49 -22.98
CA SER A 226 7.34 19.94 -23.06
C SER A 226 8.78 20.44 -22.89
N GLY A 227 9.66 19.62 -22.31
CA GLY A 227 11.07 19.95 -22.10
C GLY A 227 11.93 19.79 -23.35
N PHE A 228 11.43 19.09 -24.39
CA PHE A 228 12.15 18.91 -25.65
C PHE A 228 11.90 20.07 -26.62
N GLU A 229 12.88 20.33 -27.47
CA GLU A 229 12.66 21.19 -28.63
C GLU A 229 11.59 20.57 -29.54
N THR A 230 10.57 21.36 -29.91
CA THR A 230 9.41 20.85 -30.65
C THR A 230 9.79 20.23 -32.00
N GLN A 231 10.78 20.78 -32.70
CA GLN A 231 11.26 20.24 -33.98
C GLN A 231 11.90 18.87 -33.82
N LEU A 232 12.84 18.75 -32.87
CA LEU A 232 13.50 17.49 -32.55
C LEU A 232 12.51 16.42 -32.06
N LEU A 233 11.51 16.81 -31.25
CA LEU A 233 10.45 15.91 -30.80
C LEU A 233 9.59 15.41 -31.98
N ALA A 234 9.25 16.30 -32.92
CA ALA A 234 8.48 15.95 -34.10
C ALA A 234 9.24 14.96 -35.00
N GLU A 235 10.54 15.20 -35.21
CA GLU A 235 11.44 14.32 -35.95
C GLU A 235 11.55 12.95 -35.28
N ALA A 236 11.86 12.90 -33.98
CA ALA A 236 12.05 11.66 -33.24
C ALA A 236 10.79 10.77 -33.20
N LEU A 237 9.59 11.37 -33.16
CA LEU A 237 8.32 10.66 -33.18
C LEU A 237 7.78 10.40 -34.59
N GLY A 238 8.40 10.95 -35.64
CA GLY A 238 7.92 10.84 -37.02
C GLY A 238 6.55 11.52 -37.25
N ILE A 239 6.29 12.62 -36.54
CA ILE A 239 5.00 13.36 -36.59
C ILE A 239 5.20 14.79 -37.08
N ASN A 240 4.10 15.47 -37.44
CA ASN A 240 4.17 16.87 -37.78
C ASN A 240 4.35 17.76 -36.54
N LEU A 241 4.88 18.97 -36.76
CA LEU A 241 5.21 19.94 -35.71
C LEU A 241 3.99 20.36 -34.87
N GLU A 242 2.82 20.44 -35.48
CA GLU A 242 1.58 20.81 -34.78
C GLU A 242 1.15 19.72 -33.79
N LEU A 243 1.26 18.45 -34.18
CA LEU A 243 0.98 17.33 -33.27
C LEU A 243 2.00 17.29 -32.13
N ALA A 244 3.29 17.53 -32.40
CA ALA A 244 4.30 17.64 -31.35
C ALA A 244 3.96 18.77 -30.35
N ARG A 245 3.56 19.97 -30.82
CA ARG A 245 3.11 21.06 -29.94
C ARG A 245 1.91 20.67 -29.07
N ARG A 246 0.96 19.91 -29.62
CA ARG A 246 -0.19 19.41 -28.86
C ARG A 246 0.23 18.46 -27.74
N LEU A 247 1.15 17.53 -28.01
CA LEU A 247 1.69 16.63 -26.98
C LEU A 247 2.37 17.41 -25.83
N GLN A 248 3.08 18.49 -26.16
CA GLN A 248 3.70 19.36 -25.15
C GLN A 248 2.71 20.09 -24.25
N SER A 249 1.41 20.15 -24.61
CA SER A 249 0.31 20.62 -23.76
C SER A 249 0.54 22.01 -23.12
N GLN A 250 1.27 22.91 -23.79
CA GLN A 250 1.68 24.20 -23.21
C GLN A 250 0.50 25.09 -22.77
N ASN A 251 -0.64 24.97 -23.49
CA ASN A 251 -1.87 25.73 -23.24
C ASN A 251 -2.97 24.90 -22.55
N ASP A 252 -2.66 23.69 -22.09
CA ASP A 252 -3.64 22.85 -21.40
C ASP A 252 -3.82 23.33 -19.94
N GLN A 253 -5.06 23.61 -19.56
CA GLN A 253 -5.44 24.07 -18.21
C GLN A 253 -6.27 23.03 -17.45
N ARG A 254 -6.45 21.82 -18.00
CA ARG A 254 -7.32 20.79 -17.41
C ARG A 254 -6.70 20.10 -16.19
N GLY A 255 -5.41 20.27 -15.93
CA GLY A 255 -4.73 19.65 -14.79
C GLY A 255 -4.31 18.20 -15.05
N GLU A 256 -4.08 17.44 -13.97
CA GLU A 256 -3.64 16.04 -14.04
C GLU A 256 -4.79 15.03 -14.21
N ILE A 257 -6.04 15.45 -13.95
CA ILE A 257 -7.24 14.61 -14.09
C ILE A 257 -8.22 15.27 -15.08
N VAL A 258 -8.37 14.66 -16.26
CA VAL A 258 -9.19 15.20 -17.36
C VAL A 258 -10.52 14.47 -17.50
N ARG A 259 -11.53 15.14 -18.04
CA ARG A 259 -12.84 14.52 -18.32
C ARG A 259 -12.82 13.82 -19.68
N VAL A 260 -13.36 12.60 -19.72
CA VAL A 260 -13.58 11.85 -20.97
C VAL A 260 -15.08 11.86 -21.31
N GLU A 261 -15.49 12.82 -22.16
CA GLU A 261 -16.91 13.12 -22.40
C GLU A 261 -17.73 11.90 -22.86
N GLN A 262 -17.22 11.14 -23.83
CA GLN A 262 -17.92 10.01 -24.44
C GLN A 262 -17.62 8.66 -23.76
N GLY A 263 -16.94 8.68 -22.61
CA GLY A 263 -16.42 7.48 -21.98
C GLY A 263 -15.14 6.96 -22.66
N LEU A 264 -14.28 6.30 -21.89
CA LEU A 264 -13.00 5.81 -22.40
C LEU A 264 -13.22 4.52 -23.20
N GLN A 265 -12.95 4.59 -24.52
CA GLN A 265 -12.98 3.45 -25.42
C GLN A 265 -11.64 2.71 -25.35
N LEU A 266 -11.67 1.42 -25.04
CA LEU A 266 -10.50 0.58 -24.81
C LEU A 266 -10.81 -0.84 -25.28
N LEU A 267 -9.81 -1.54 -25.80
CA LEU A 267 -9.95 -2.97 -26.05
C LEU A 267 -10.10 -3.69 -24.72
N ARG A 268 -11.19 -4.43 -24.63
CA ARG A 268 -11.54 -5.22 -23.47
C ARG A 268 -12.06 -6.56 -23.96
N PRO A 269 -11.71 -7.67 -23.30
CA PRO A 269 -12.31 -8.96 -23.60
C PRO A 269 -13.84 -8.78 -23.58
N PHE A 270 -14.50 -9.16 -24.67
CA PHE A 270 -15.95 -9.23 -24.70
C PHE A 270 -16.37 -10.20 -23.60
N ARG A 271 -17.33 -9.80 -22.77
CA ARG A 271 -17.82 -10.65 -21.69
C ARG A 271 -19.28 -10.96 -21.93
N SER A 272 -19.56 -12.25 -22.05
CA SER A 272 -20.92 -12.78 -21.96
C SER A 272 -21.54 -12.39 -20.61
N GLN A 273 -22.88 -12.38 -20.52
CA GLN A 273 -23.57 -12.15 -19.24
C GLN A 273 -23.14 -13.16 -18.18
N ALA A 274 -22.92 -14.43 -18.57
CA ALA A 274 -22.39 -15.48 -17.71
C ALA A 274 -20.97 -15.17 -17.18
N GLU A 275 -20.08 -14.58 -17.98
CA GLU A 275 -18.74 -14.15 -17.52
C GLU A 275 -18.79 -12.87 -16.67
N GLN A 276 -19.80 -12.01 -16.86
CA GLN A 276 -20.03 -10.87 -15.97
C GLN A 276 -20.56 -11.32 -14.61
N GLU A 277 -21.43 -12.33 -14.58
CA GLU A 277 -21.87 -13.02 -13.37
C GLU A 277 -20.72 -13.77 -12.71
N GLN A 278 -19.93 -14.57 -13.46
CA GLN A 278 -18.73 -15.24 -12.94
C GLN A 278 -17.66 -14.28 -12.45
N GLN A 279 -17.52 -13.09 -13.04
CA GLN A 279 -16.56 -12.12 -12.53
C GLN A 279 -17.12 -11.32 -11.36
N ARG A 280 -18.44 -11.05 -11.30
CA ARG A 280 -19.10 -10.63 -10.05
C ARG A 280 -18.90 -11.68 -8.97
N GLU A 281 -18.98 -12.96 -9.32
CA GLU A 281 -18.65 -14.13 -8.52
C GLU A 281 -17.14 -14.35 -8.36
N GLU A 282 -16.22 -13.79 -9.14
CA GLU A 282 -14.78 -13.85 -8.86
C GLU A 282 -14.45 -12.73 -7.86
N PHE A 283 -15.06 -11.57 -8.08
CA PHE A 283 -15.14 -10.46 -7.13
C PHE A 283 -15.93 -10.83 -5.85
N GLU A 284 -16.82 -11.83 -5.85
CA GLU A 284 -17.57 -12.30 -4.68
C GLU A 284 -17.10 -13.69 -4.18
N GLY A 285 -16.36 -14.44 -5.00
CA GLY A 285 -15.98 -15.88 -4.94
C GLY A 285 -14.47 -16.14 -4.91
N GLU A 286 -13.66 -15.09 -4.76
CA GLU A 286 -12.50 -15.11 -3.85
C GLU A 286 -12.86 -15.59 -2.39
N ARG A 287 -14.13 -15.98 -2.16
CA ARG A 287 -14.77 -16.69 -1.04
C ARG A 287 -14.37 -18.16 -0.84
N PHE A 288 -13.78 -18.84 -1.83
CA PHE A 288 -13.61 -20.32 -1.78
C PHE A 288 -12.23 -20.85 -2.26
N GLU A 289 -11.16 -20.06 -2.19
CA GLU A 289 -9.80 -20.63 -2.30
C GLU A 289 -9.25 -20.89 -0.89
N GLY A 290 -9.55 -22.08 -0.37
CA GLY A 290 -8.90 -22.60 0.83
C GLY A 290 -7.41 -22.88 0.59
N PRO A 291 -6.58 -23.01 1.65
CA PRO A 291 -5.10 -23.05 1.56
C PRO A 291 -4.51 -24.28 0.84
N ARG A 292 -5.34 -25.15 0.26
CA ARG A 292 -4.92 -26.48 -0.22
C ARG A 292 -4.61 -26.51 -1.72
N TYR A 293 -5.16 -25.60 -2.53
CA TYR A 293 -4.96 -25.59 -3.98
C TYR A 293 -3.83 -24.67 -4.46
N GLU A 294 -3.39 -23.70 -3.66
CA GLU A 294 -2.17 -22.94 -3.97
C GLU A 294 -0.92 -23.82 -3.82
N GLN A 295 -0.87 -24.74 -2.85
CA GLN A 295 0.32 -25.54 -2.59
C GLN A 295 0.67 -26.52 -3.73
N GLU A 296 -0.32 -26.98 -4.51
CA GLU A 296 -0.10 -27.89 -5.64
C GLU A 296 0.32 -27.18 -6.93
N ARG A 297 -0.06 -25.90 -7.13
CA ARG A 297 0.45 -25.11 -8.26
C ARG A 297 1.90 -24.66 -8.05
N TRP A 298 2.34 -24.51 -6.80
CA TRP A 298 3.72 -24.16 -6.47
C TRP A 298 4.67 -25.37 -6.38
N GLN A 299 4.16 -26.61 -6.41
CA GLN A 299 5.01 -27.81 -6.35
C GLN A 299 5.47 -28.33 -7.73
N TRP A 300 4.94 -27.75 -8.82
CA TRP A 300 5.34 -28.05 -10.21
C TRP A 300 5.79 -26.80 -11.01
N GLY A 301 6.34 -25.80 -10.32
CA GLY A 301 6.90 -24.58 -10.93
C GLY A 301 8.37 -24.33 -10.59
N SER A 302 9.04 -25.28 -9.93
CA SER A 302 10.49 -25.25 -9.71
C SER A 302 11.15 -26.08 -10.82
N ASN A 303 11.97 -25.42 -11.65
CA ASN A 303 12.81 -25.98 -12.74
C ASN A 303 12.26 -26.10 -14.16
N TYR A 304 11.44 -25.15 -14.64
CA TYR A 304 11.45 -24.82 -16.07
C TYR A 304 11.33 -23.30 -16.30
N THR A 305 12.49 -22.67 -16.49
CA THR A 305 12.65 -21.35 -17.09
C THR A 305 12.20 -21.40 -18.55
N ASN A 306 10.93 -21.11 -18.79
CA ASN A 306 10.47 -20.62 -20.09
C ASN A 306 10.12 -19.13 -19.93
N GLY A 307 10.89 -18.26 -20.59
CA GLY A 307 10.62 -16.83 -20.75
C GLY A 307 10.57 -16.00 -19.47
N LEU A 308 11.69 -15.41 -19.04
CA LEU A 308 11.72 -14.40 -17.98
C LEU A 308 10.81 -13.18 -18.28
N ASP A 309 10.45 -12.96 -19.54
CA ASP A 309 9.59 -11.86 -19.98
C ASP A 309 8.09 -12.11 -19.72
N GLU A 310 7.60 -13.35 -19.84
CA GLU A 310 6.15 -13.62 -19.70
C GLU A 310 5.65 -13.48 -18.26
N ASN A 311 6.49 -13.77 -17.25
CA ASN A 311 6.12 -13.66 -15.84
C ASN A 311 6.13 -12.20 -15.33
N PHE A 312 6.97 -11.33 -15.89
CA PHE A 312 7.00 -9.92 -15.52
C PHE A 312 5.83 -9.16 -16.13
N CYS A 313 5.56 -9.36 -17.42
CA CYS A 313 4.50 -8.67 -18.16
C CYS A 313 3.08 -9.02 -17.69
N THR A 314 2.90 -10.20 -17.07
CA THR A 314 1.60 -10.68 -16.58
C THR A 314 1.46 -10.60 -15.05
N MET A 315 2.43 -10.00 -14.37
CA MET A 315 2.50 -9.95 -12.90
C MET A 315 1.22 -9.36 -12.28
N LYS A 316 0.73 -10.00 -11.21
CA LYS A 316 -0.42 -9.49 -10.45
C LYS A 316 -0.02 -8.22 -9.71
N ILE A 317 -0.66 -7.10 -10.04
CA ILE A 317 -0.37 -5.78 -9.46
C ILE A 317 -1.28 -5.39 -8.29
N ARG A 318 -2.40 -6.10 -8.09
CA ARG A 318 -3.44 -5.75 -7.10
C ARG A 318 -3.93 -6.92 -6.26
N HIS A 319 -4.42 -6.61 -5.06
CA HIS A 319 -5.07 -7.57 -4.17
C HIS A 319 -6.12 -6.89 -3.29
N ASN A 320 -7.31 -7.48 -3.14
CA ASN A 320 -8.35 -6.93 -2.28
C ASN A 320 -8.14 -7.31 -0.81
N ILE A 321 -7.97 -6.32 0.06
CA ILE A 321 -7.75 -6.55 1.50
C ILE A 321 -9.01 -6.30 2.34
N ASN A 322 -10.13 -5.91 1.71
CA ASN A 322 -11.39 -5.67 2.42
C ASN A 322 -12.23 -6.91 2.61
N ASP A 323 -12.04 -7.99 1.84
CA ASP A 323 -12.80 -9.23 1.98
C ASP A 323 -12.66 -9.82 3.41
N PRO A 324 -13.76 -9.93 4.19
CA PRO A 324 -13.74 -10.54 5.51
C PRO A 324 -13.31 -12.01 5.52
N ASN A 325 -13.56 -12.76 4.45
CA ASN A 325 -13.22 -14.19 4.36
C ASN A 325 -11.71 -14.42 4.23
N ARG A 326 -10.96 -13.37 3.85
CA ARG A 326 -9.50 -13.38 3.73
C ARG A 326 -8.78 -12.87 4.97
N ALA A 327 -9.49 -12.72 6.09
CA ALA A 327 -8.90 -12.31 7.34
C ALA A 327 -7.90 -13.37 7.86
N ASP A 328 -6.66 -12.95 8.09
CA ASP A 328 -5.65 -13.81 8.71
C ASP A 328 -5.92 -14.04 10.19
N ILE A 329 -6.56 -13.06 10.83
CA ILE A 329 -6.95 -13.10 12.23
C ILE A 329 -8.36 -12.58 12.33
N PHE A 330 -9.26 -13.38 12.90
CA PHE A 330 -10.65 -13.02 13.11
C PHE A 330 -11.08 -13.32 14.54
N ASN A 331 -11.79 -12.38 15.15
CA ASN A 331 -12.51 -12.55 16.40
C ASN A 331 -13.96 -12.07 16.20
N PRO A 332 -14.97 -12.96 16.31
CA PRO A 332 -16.37 -12.62 16.05
C PRO A 332 -16.97 -11.53 16.96
N GLN A 333 -16.34 -11.19 18.09
CA GLN A 333 -16.77 -10.10 18.97
C GLN A 333 -15.76 -8.94 19.01
N GLY A 334 -14.57 -9.14 18.45
CA GLY A 334 -13.50 -8.15 18.44
C GLY A 334 -13.30 -7.44 17.10
N GLY A 335 -13.24 -8.19 15.99
CA GLY A 335 -12.87 -7.62 14.68
C GLY A 335 -12.03 -8.56 13.81
N ARG A 336 -11.34 -8.01 12.80
CA ARG A 336 -10.46 -8.75 11.88
C ARG A 336 -9.19 -7.99 11.49
N ILE A 337 -8.16 -8.76 11.11
CA ILE A 337 -6.90 -8.29 10.52
C ILE A 337 -6.65 -9.05 9.22
N THR A 338 -6.41 -8.32 8.13
CA THR A 338 -5.98 -8.88 6.84
C THR A 338 -4.63 -8.24 6.48
N ARG A 339 -3.59 -9.06 6.34
CA ARG A 339 -2.23 -8.67 5.96
C ARG A 339 -2.02 -8.97 4.49
N LEU A 340 -1.34 -8.06 3.81
CA LEU A 340 -0.93 -8.21 2.42
C LEU A 340 0.59 -8.01 2.36
N ASN A 341 1.31 -9.08 2.01
CA ASN A 341 2.76 -9.15 1.93
C ASN A 341 3.18 -9.81 0.60
N SER A 342 4.47 -10.00 0.38
CA SER A 342 4.95 -10.56 -0.90
C SER A 342 4.59 -12.02 -1.16
N GLN A 343 4.14 -12.75 -0.15
CA GLN A 343 3.60 -14.11 -0.33
C GLN A 343 2.22 -14.09 -1.01
N LYS A 344 1.38 -13.10 -0.70
CA LYS A 344 0.03 -12.95 -1.28
C LYS A 344 0.01 -12.11 -2.56
N LEU A 345 1.00 -11.25 -2.75
CA LEU A 345 1.12 -10.37 -3.90
C LEU A 345 2.62 -10.18 -4.27
N PRO A 346 3.17 -11.00 -5.19
CA PRO A 346 4.62 -11.07 -5.44
C PRO A 346 5.29 -9.76 -5.84
N ILE A 347 4.59 -8.84 -6.53
CA ILE A 347 5.11 -7.51 -6.88
C ILE A 347 5.55 -6.70 -5.65
N LEU A 348 5.08 -7.05 -4.46
CA LEU A 348 5.52 -6.44 -3.21
C LEU A 348 7.01 -6.67 -2.93
N ASN A 349 7.64 -7.72 -3.47
CA ASN A 349 9.10 -7.88 -3.42
C ASN A 349 9.83 -6.75 -4.18
N ILE A 350 9.25 -6.24 -5.26
CA ILE A 350 9.81 -5.16 -6.08
C ILE A 350 9.61 -3.81 -5.39
N VAL A 351 8.38 -3.51 -4.96
CA VAL A 351 8.10 -2.22 -4.31
C VAL A 351 8.60 -2.15 -2.87
N GLN A 352 8.93 -3.28 -2.24
CA GLN A 352 9.37 -3.40 -0.85
C GLN A 352 8.41 -2.78 0.18
N LEU A 353 7.11 -2.89 -0.10
CA LEU A 353 6.02 -2.35 0.73
C LEU A 353 5.02 -3.47 1.05
N SER A 354 4.31 -3.33 2.16
CA SER A 354 3.18 -4.19 2.52
C SER A 354 2.00 -3.37 3.04
N ALA A 355 0.83 -4.00 3.15
CA ALA A 355 -0.36 -3.36 3.68
C ALA A 355 -1.05 -4.23 4.74
N THR A 356 -1.83 -3.60 5.63
CA THR A 356 -2.66 -4.32 6.60
C THR A 356 -3.99 -3.60 6.78
N ARG A 357 -5.10 -4.30 6.54
CA ARG A 357 -6.45 -3.85 6.89
C ARG A 357 -6.79 -4.33 8.30
N VAL A 358 -7.34 -3.44 9.13
CA VAL A 358 -7.87 -3.81 10.44
C VAL A 358 -9.25 -3.20 10.63
N VAL A 359 -10.20 -4.02 11.03
CA VAL A 359 -11.56 -3.61 11.44
C VAL A 359 -11.74 -4.03 12.88
N LEU A 360 -11.86 -3.07 13.80
CA LEU A 360 -12.25 -3.31 15.17
C LEU A 360 -13.73 -3.01 15.36
N ARG A 361 -14.45 -3.92 16.02
CA ARG A 361 -15.81 -3.65 16.51
C ARG A 361 -15.76 -2.65 17.66
N ARG A 362 -16.91 -2.08 17.98
CA ARG A 362 -17.10 -1.16 19.11
C ARG A 362 -16.43 -1.68 20.39
N ASN A 363 -15.71 -0.80 21.07
CA ASN A 363 -15.00 -1.02 22.33
C ASN A 363 -13.91 -2.12 22.30
N ALA A 364 -13.64 -2.74 21.14
CA ALA A 364 -12.61 -3.75 20.99
C ALA A 364 -11.22 -3.11 21.09
N VAL A 365 -10.25 -3.90 21.56
CA VAL A 365 -8.87 -3.45 21.76
C VAL A 365 -7.96 -4.29 20.87
N LEU A 366 -7.07 -3.63 20.12
CA LEU A 366 -5.96 -4.34 19.49
C LEU A 366 -4.82 -4.41 20.52
N THR A 367 -4.27 -5.62 20.70
CA THR A 367 -3.16 -5.86 21.64
C THR A 367 -2.04 -4.84 21.42
N PRO A 368 -1.39 -4.32 22.49
CA PRO A 368 -0.21 -3.49 22.31
C PRO A 368 0.85 -4.22 21.50
N TYR A 369 1.44 -3.56 20.51
CA TYR A 369 2.41 -4.18 19.61
C TYR A 369 3.43 -3.16 19.10
N TRP A 370 4.55 -3.63 18.55
CA TRP A 370 5.47 -2.80 17.76
C TRP A 370 5.76 -3.43 16.41
N ASN A 371 6.10 -2.61 15.42
CA ASN A 371 6.57 -3.08 14.11
C ASN A 371 8.07 -3.38 14.20
N ILE A 372 8.47 -4.60 13.86
CA ILE A 372 9.85 -5.08 14.04
C ILE A 372 10.78 -4.50 12.96
N ASN A 373 10.35 -4.50 11.70
CA ASN A 373 11.20 -4.27 10.53
C ASN A 373 10.60 -3.24 9.54
N ALA A 374 9.64 -2.42 9.99
CA ALA A 374 8.95 -1.45 9.15
C ALA A 374 8.42 -0.24 9.93
N HIS A 375 8.39 0.91 9.28
CA HIS A 375 7.47 2.00 9.62
C HIS A 375 6.04 1.65 9.22
N SER A 376 5.05 2.32 9.79
CA SER A 376 3.63 2.10 9.48
C SER A 376 2.89 3.43 9.32
N PHE A 377 2.18 3.61 8.21
CA PHE A 377 1.32 4.77 7.94
C PHE A 377 -0.13 4.32 7.96
N MET A 378 -0.84 4.70 9.01
CA MET A 378 -2.20 4.29 9.28
C MET A 378 -3.17 5.35 8.76
N TYR A 379 -3.94 5.03 7.71
CA TYR A 379 -5.02 5.87 7.21
C TYR A 379 -6.37 5.32 7.69
N VAL A 380 -7.14 6.13 8.41
CA VAL A 380 -8.44 5.74 8.95
C VAL A 380 -9.50 5.80 7.86
N THR A 381 -10.09 4.64 7.57
CA THR A 381 -11.09 4.46 6.49
C THR A 381 -12.52 4.55 7.01
N GLY A 382 -12.76 4.30 8.29
CA GLY A 382 -14.09 4.37 8.90
C GLY A 382 -14.08 4.39 10.43
N GLY A 383 -15.13 5.00 11.00
CA GLY A 383 -15.32 5.10 12.44
C GLY A 383 -14.22 5.90 13.15
N GLN A 384 -14.01 5.60 14.44
CA GLN A 384 -13.05 6.31 15.27
C GLN A 384 -12.52 5.47 16.43
N GLY A 385 -11.35 5.83 16.96
CA GLY A 385 -10.77 5.17 18.12
C GLY A 385 -9.59 5.91 18.73
N ARG A 386 -9.28 5.56 19.98
CA ARG A 386 -8.13 6.10 20.70
C ARG A 386 -6.88 5.32 20.32
N VAL A 387 -5.80 6.05 20.04
CA VAL A 387 -4.48 5.49 19.78
C VAL A 387 -3.48 6.11 20.74
N GLN A 388 -2.62 5.27 21.31
CA GLN A 388 -1.47 5.69 22.10
C GLN A 388 -0.19 5.12 21.47
N ILE A 389 0.86 5.95 21.38
CA ILE A 389 2.17 5.55 20.88
C ILE A 389 3.23 5.91 21.94
N VAL A 390 4.10 4.95 22.23
CA VAL A 390 5.19 5.06 23.21
C VAL A 390 6.52 4.83 22.53
N ASP A 391 7.51 5.66 22.86
CA ASP A 391 8.87 5.57 22.32
C ASP A 391 9.78 4.64 23.14
N HIS A 392 11.07 4.62 22.80
CA HIS A 392 12.09 3.83 23.48
C HIS A 392 12.38 4.26 24.93
N GLN A 393 12.00 5.48 25.33
CA GLN A 393 12.16 5.98 26.70
C GLN A 393 10.93 5.68 27.58
N GLY A 394 9.89 5.07 27.01
CA GLY A 394 8.62 4.87 27.70
C GLY A 394 7.76 6.14 27.72
N LYS A 395 8.13 7.19 26.97
CA LYS A 395 7.35 8.43 26.87
C LYS A 395 6.22 8.24 25.87
N THR A 396 5.02 8.66 26.26
CA THR A 396 3.89 8.74 25.32
C THR A 396 4.11 9.91 24.37
N VAL A 397 4.36 9.59 23.11
CA VAL A 397 4.58 10.56 22.02
C VAL A 397 3.33 10.79 21.18
N PHE A 398 2.27 10.02 21.41
CA PHE A 398 0.95 10.29 20.85
C PHE A 398 -0.11 9.73 21.79
N ASP A 399 -1.13 10.51 22.11
CA ASP A 399 -2.35 10.04 22.77
C ASP A 399 -3.52 10.86 22.24
N GLY A 400 -4.36 10.24 21.42
CA GLY A 400 -5.41 10.98 20.75
C GLY A 400 -6.50 10.10 20.16
N GLN A 401 -7.64 10.74 19.88
CA GLN A 401 -8.71 10.15 19.08
C GLN A 401 -8.38 10.34 17.61
N LEU A 402 -8.44 9.26 16.84
CA LEU A 402 -8.34 9.29 15.38
C LEU A 402 -9.70 9.07 14.75
N ARG A 403 -9.96 9.83 13.69
CA ARG A 403 -11.22 9.81 12.92
C ARG A 403 -10.94 9.51 11.46
N GLN A 404 -11.99 9.14 10.73
CA GLN A 404 -11.93 8.91 9.29
C GLN A 404 -11.18 10.03 8.56
N LYS A 405 -10.42 9.65 7.51
CA LYS A 405 -9.59 10.53 6.66
C LYS A 405 -8.28 11.02 7.26
N GLN A 406 -8.01 10.75 8.54
CA GLN A 406 -6.75 11.09 9.17
C GLN A 406 -5.67 10.03 8.89
N LEU A 407 -4.43 10.48 8.75
CA LEU A 407 -3.24 9.66 8.57
C LEU A 407 -2.35 9.78 9.81
N LEU A 408 -1.94 8.66 10.40
CA LEU A 408 -0.99 8.65 11.52
C LEU A 408 0.26 7.85 11.18
N PHE A 409 1.42 8.47 11.37
CA PHE A 409 2.71 7.80 11.28
C PHE A 409 3.04 7.08 12.59
N ILE A 410 3.49 5.83 12.48
CA ILE A 410 3.96 5.00 13.59
C ILE A 410 5.37 4.54 13.23
N PRO A 411 6.42 5.07 13.89
CA PRO A 411 7.80 4.65 13.62
C PRO A 411 8.03 3.17 13.93
N GLN A 412 9.11 2.61 13.36
CA GLN A 412 9.55 1.25 13.66
C GLN A 412 9.90 1.16 15.15
N ASN A 413 9.61 0.02 15.79
CA ASN A 413 9.85 -0.27 17.21
C ASN A 413 9.09 0.59 18.23
N TYR A 414 8.37 1.64 17.83
CA TYR A 414 7.47 2.33 18.75
C TYR A 414 6.28 1.42 19.10
N VAL A 415 5.90 1.41 20.38
CA VAL A 415 4.82 0.57 20.89
C VAL A 415 3.51 1.31 20.68
N VAL A 416 2.53 0.66 20.07
CA VAL A 416 1.21 1.23 19.81
C VAL A 416 0.10 0.41 20.46
N LEU A 417 -0.85 1.10 21.08
CA LEU A 417 -2.10 0.56 21.60
C LEU A 417 -3.26 1.26 20.91
N LYS A 418 -4.27 0.48 20.49
CA LYS A 418 -5.44 1.00 19.77
C LYS A 418 -6.71 0.42 20.37
N LYS A 419 -7.70 1.29 20.58
CA LYS A 419 -9.01 0.91 21.09
C LYS A 419 -10.10 1.60 20.28
N ALA A 420 -11.05 0.81 19.80
CA ALA A 420 -12.24 1.35 19.15
C ALA A 420 -13.12 2.09 20.16
N ASP A 421 -13.84 3.09 19.67
CA ASP A 421 -14.84 3.83 20.44
C ASP A 421 -15.96 2.92 20.97
N ARG A 422 -16.67 3.36 22.02
CA ARG A 422 -17.78 2.59 22.63
C ARG A 422 -18.98 2.41 21.69
N GLN A 423 -19.21 3.35 20.79
CA GLN A 423 -20.39 3.42 19.93
C GLN A 423 -20.10 3.05 18.47
N GLN A 424 -18.86 3.25 18.01
CA GLN A 424 -18.50 3.09 16.59
C GLN A 424 -17.43 2.01 16.38
N SER A 425 -17.36 1.46 15.18
CA SER A 425 -16.21 0.65 14.75
C SER A 425 -14.95 1.52 14.64
N PHE A 426 -13.79 0.89 14.53
CA PHE A 426 -12.55 1.59 14.19
C PHE A 426 -11.82 0.85 13.08
N GLU A 427 -11.68 1.52 11.94
CA GLU A 427 -11.30 0.87 10.69
C GLU A 427 -10.21 1.65 9.98
N TRP A 428 -9.14 0.95 9.61
CA TRP A 428 -8.02 1.57 8.93
C TRP A 428 -7.28 0.61 8.01
N VAL A 429 -6.50 1.20 7.11
CA VAL A 429 -5.44 0.54 6.36
C VAL A 429 -4.08 1.06 6.84
N SER A 430 -3.10 0.19 6.96
CA SER A 430 -1.72 0.54 7.31
C SER A 430 -0.78 0.15 6.19
N PHE A 431 -0.12 1.14 5.57
CA PHE A 431 0.99 0.92 4.65
C PHE A 431 2.27 0.75 5.44
N LYS A 432 3.10 -0.24 5.09
CA LYS A 432 4.31 -0.56 5.83
C LYS A 432 5.50 -0.63 4.91
N THR A 433 6.62 -0.09 5.39
CA THR A 433 7.84 0.12 4.62
C THR A 433 8.72 -1.14 4.55
N ASN A 434 8.10 -2.29 4.34
CA ASN A 434 8.77 -3.57 4.14
C ASN A 434 7.78 -4.54 3.51
N GLN A 435 8.20 -5.32 2.51
CA GLN A 435 7.37 -6.31 1.82
C GLN A 435 6.81 -7.40 2.74
N ASN A 436 7.55 -7.74 3.80
CA ASN A 436 7.21 -8.77 4.78
C ASN A 436 7.23 -8.16 6.18
N ALA A 437 6.46 -7.09 6.37
CA ALA A 437 6.44 -6.39 7.64
C ALA A 437 5.90 -7.25 8.79
N MET A 438 6.70 -7.36 9.84
CA MET A 438 6.42 -8.17 11.03
C MET A 438 6.07 -7.29 12.22
N VAL A 439 5.22 -7.81 13.10
CA VAL A 439 4.86 -7.16 14.36
C VAL A 439 5.09 -8.11 15.52
N ASN A 440 5.54 -7.58 16.66
CA ASN A 440 5.56 -8.33 17.90
C ASN A 440 4.47 -7.83 18.84
N LYS A 441 3.75 -8.76 19.48
CA LYS A 441 2.61 -8.45 20.36
C LYS A 441 3.07 -8.55 21.80
N LEU A 442 2.67 -7.60 22.63
CA LEU A 442 3.00 -7.61 24.06
C LEU A 442 2.11 -8.59 24.84
N VAL A 443 0.81 -8.63 24.55
CA VAL A 443 -0.19 -9.41 25.30
C VAL A 443 -0.96 -10.37 24.36
N GLY A 444 -1.50 -11.45 24.92
CA GLY A 444 -2.33 -12.43 24.21
C GLY A 444 -1.58 -13.70 23.83
N LYS A 445 -2.19 -14.55 22.99
CA LYS A 445 -1.56 -15.77 22.47
C LYS A 445 -0.40 -15.41 21.53
N ALA A 446 0.72 -16.13 21.64
CA ALA A 446 1.98 -15.84 20.94
C ALA A 446 2.44 -14.37 21.09
N SER A 447 2.59 -13.95 22.35
CA SER A 447 3.03 -12.60 22.72
C SER A 447 4.30 -12.64 23.57
N THR A 448 5.01 -11.51 23.66
CA THR A 448 6.25 -11.37 24.43
C THR A 448 6.06 -11.73 25.89
N ILE A 449 5.05 -11.17 26.57
CA ILE A 449 4.81 -11.44 28.00
C ILE A 449 4.49 -12.92 28.22
N ARG A 450 3.78 -13.56 27.28
CA ARG A 450 3.48 -14.99 27.35
C ARG A 450 4.73 -15.85 27.13
N ALA A 451 5.69 -15.39 26.33
CA ALA A 451 6.92 -16.13 26.04
C ALA A 451 7.94 -16.06 27.20
N LEU A 452 7.89 -15.03 28.05
CA LEU A 452 8.81 -14.90 29.19
C LEU A 452 8.57 -15.97 30.27
N PRO A 453 9.62 -16.58 30.86
CA PRO A 453 9.47 -17.45 32.04
C PRO A 453 8.76 -16.74 33.20
N LEU A 454 8.02 -17.49 34.02
CA LEU A 454 7.27 -16.92 35.15
C LEU A 454 8.18 -16.18 36.13
N ASP A 455 9.31 -16.78 36.51
CA ASP A 455 10.22 -16.15 37.47
C ASP A 455 10.94 -14.92 36.91
N VAL A 456 11.12 -14.82 35.59
CA VAL A 456 11.59 -13.58 34.94
C VAL A 456 10.57 -12.45 35.16
N LEU A 457 9.27 -12.74 34.99
CA LEU A 457 8.22 -11.74 35.25
C LEU A 457 8.15 -11.37 36.74
N ARG A 458 8.26 -12.36 37.64
CA ARG A 458 8.26 -12.11 39.09
C ARG A 458 9.41 -11.21 39.52
N ALA A 459 10.62 -11.52 39.07
CA ALA A 459 11.80 -10.73 39.38
C ALA A 459 11.73 -9.33 38.75
N SER A 460 11.30 -9.25 37.47
CA SER A 460 11.25 -7.97 36.73
C SER A 460 10.22 -7.00 37.29
N TYR A 461 9.04 -7.49 37.66
CA TYR A 461 7.92 -6.65 38.13
C TYR A 461 7.72 -6.67 39.65
N ARG A 462 8.52 -7.44 40.40
CA ARG A 462 8.37 -7.65 41.85
C ARG A 462 6.96 -8.12 42.24
N ILE A 463 6.47 -9.12 41.52
CA ILE A 463 5.10 -9.67 41.67
C ILE A 463 5.13 -11.12 42.16
N THR A 464 4.01 -11.58 42.73
CA THR A 464 3.84 -12.99 43.14
C THR A 464 3.76 -13.92 41.93
N ILE A 465 3.93 -15.23 42.15
CA ILE A 465 3.81 -16.21 41.06
C ILE A 465 2.39 -16.26 40.49
N GLU A 466 1.37 -16.08 41.34
CA GLU A 466 -0.04 -16.02 40.94
C GLU A 466 -0.31 -14.79 40.09
N GLN A 467 0.25 -13.63 40.45
CA GLN A 467 0.15 -12.40 39.67
C GLN A 467 0.86 -12.53 38.32
N ALA A 468 2.06 -13.12 38.27
CA ALA A 468 2.77 -13.39 37.03
C ALA A 468 1.98 -14.36 36.13
N TRP A 469 1.39 -15.40 36.71
CA TRP A 469 0.52 -16.31 35.99
C TRP A 469 -0.73 -15.60 35.46
N ARG A 470 -1.39 -14.77 36.27
CA ARG A 470 -2.54 -13.94 35.86
C ARG A 470 -2.19 -13.01 34.70
N LEU A 471 -1.01 -12.39 34.72
CA LEU A 471 -0.53 -11.54 33.63
C LEU A 471 -0.46 -12.33 32.30
N LYS A 472 0.11 -13.55 32.32
CA LYS A 472 0.19 -14.43 31.13
C LYS A 472 -1.14 -15.05 30.71
N SER A 473 -2.03 -15.32 31.67
CA SER A 473 -3.27 -16.07 31.47
C SER A 473 -4.49 -15.19 31.18
N SER A 474 -4.46 -13.91 31.60
CA SER A 474 -5.60 -13.00 31.54
C SER A 474 -6.26 -12.95 30.16
N ARG A 475 -5.48 -12.86 29.07
CA ARG A 475 -5.97 -12.82 27.67
C ARG A 475 -5.53 -14.05 26.86
N ARG A 476 -5.39 -15.23 27.50
CA ARG A 476 -4.71 -16.40 26.91
C ARG A 476 -5.35 -16.97 25.64
N GLU A 477 -6.67 -16.85 25.52
CA GLU A 477 -7.42 -17.39 24.37
C GLU A 477 -7.43 -16.44 23.17
N GLU A 478 -7.07 -15.16 23.38
CA GLU A 478 -7.20 -14.12 22.37
C GLU A 478 -5.83 -13.84 21.71
N PHE A 479 -5.78 -13.87 20.37
CA PHE A 479 -4.49 -13.80 19.65
C PHE A 479 -3.96 -12.38 19.45
N ALA A 480 -4.77 -11.47 18.92
CA ALA A 480 -4.34 -10.10 18.63
C ALA A 480 -5.45 -9.08 18.86
N ILE A 481 -6.70 -9.40 18.52
CA ILE A 481 -7.86 -8.56 18.81
C ILE A 481 -8.56 -9.07 20.05
N PHE A 482 -8.73 -8.17 21.01
CA PHE A 482 -9.37 -8.42 22.28
C PHE A 482 -10.80 -7.93 22.30
N THR A 483 -11.69 -8.79 22.77
CA THR A 483 -13.09 -8.43 23.02
C THR A 483 -13.17 -7.45 24.19
N PRO A 484 -14.17 -6.55 24.17
CA PRO A 484 -14.49 -5.75 25.33
C PRO A 484 -14.80 -6.69 26.50
N ARG A 485 -14.04 -6.58 27.60
CA ARG A 485 -14.52 -7.15 28.86
C ARG A 485 -15.49 -6.12 29.42
N PHE A 486 -16.74 -6.55 29.59
CA PHE A 486 -17.79 -5.76 30.21
C PHE A 486 -17.28 -5.07 31.49
N GLU A 487 -17.81 -3.90 31.78
CA GLU A 487 -17.54 -3.04 32.94
C GLU A 487 -17.85 -3.70 34.31
N GLN A 488 -18.13 -5.00 34.36
CA GLN A 488 -18.41 -5.78 35.58
C GLN A 488 -17.26 -5.85 36.60
N GLN A 489 -16.04 -5.42 36.26
CA GLN A 489 -14.93 -5.36 37.24
C GLN A 489 -14.69 -3.98 37.85
N ARG A 490 -15.32 -2.90 37.35
CA ARG A 490 -15.21 -1.59 38.00
C ARG A 490 -16.13 -1.48 39.23
N GLU A 491 -17.32 -2.06 39.18
CA GLU A 491 -18.21 -2.13 40.34
C GLU A 491 -17.69 -3.08 41.45
N GLN A 492 -16.81 -4.02 41.10
CA GLN A 492 -16.29 -5.01 42.06
C GLN A 492 -14.98 -4.59 42.75
N PHE A 493 -14.36 -3.47 42.32
CA PHE A 493 -13.07 -2.99 42.84
C PHE A 493 -13.08 -1.50 43.17
N ASP A 494 -14.27 -0.88 43.29
CA ASP A 494 -14.41 0.45 43.85
C ASP A 494 -14.77 0.34 45.35
N PRO A 495 -13.86 0.67 46.29
CA PRO A 495 -14.13 0.60 47.72
C PRO A 495 -15.22 1.60 48.19
N GLU A 496 -15.62 2.57 47.36
CA GLU A 496 -16.79 3.43 47.66
C GLU A 496 -18.12 2.74 47.38
N TYR A 497 -18.19 1.78 46.44
CA TYR A 497 -19.44 1.09 46.10
C TYR A 497 -19.83 0.04 47.16
N GLN A 498 -18.85 -0.70 47.70
CA GLN A 498 -19.07 -1.65 48.79
C GLN A 498 -19.56 -0.98 50.08
N ARG A 499 -19.13 0.26 50.34
CA ARG A 499 -19.54 1.02 51.53
C ARG A 499 -21.01 1.45 51.47
N ASN A 500 -21.56 1.65 50.26
CA ASN A 500 -22.95 2.02 50.07
C ASN A 500 -23.91 0.82 50.09
N THR A 501 -23.44 -0.38 49.75
CA THR A 501 -24.25 -1.61 49.86
C THR A 501 -24.35 -2.15 51.28
N ASP A 502 -23.31 -1.98 52.09
CA ASP A 502 -23.32 -2.41 53.50
C ASP A 502 -24.21 -1.52 54.38
N ASN A 503 -24.32 -0.23 54.07
CA ASN A 503 -25.24 0.68 54.77
C ASN A 503 -26.72 0.51 54.37
N ALA A 504 -27.01 -0.04 53.18
CA ALA A 504 -28.38 -0.30 52.72
C ALA A 504 -28.96 -1.64 53.23
N SER A 505 -28.12 -2.50 53.82
CA SER A 505 -28.53 -3.79 54.40
C SER A 505 -28.63 -3.75 55.94
N ALA A 506 -28.36 -2.60 56.54
CA ALA A 506 -28.45 -2.35 57.99
C ALA A 506 -29.51 -1.29 58.36
N ALA A 507 -30.43 -0.96 57.45
CA ALA A 507 -31.55 -0.03 57.66
C ALA A 507 -32.90 -0.75 57.61
#